data_AF-A0A1E2V5U3-F1
#
_entry.id   AF-A0A1E2V5U3-F1
#
_cell.length_a   1.000
_cell.length_b   1.000
_cell.length_c   1.000
_cell.angle_alpha   90.00
_cell.angle_beta   90.00
_cell.angle_gamma   90.00
#
_symmetry.space_group_name_H-M   'P 1'
#
loop_
_entity.id
_entity.type
_entity.pdbx_description
1 polymer ?
#
loop_
_entity_poly.entity_id
_entity_poly.type
_entity_poly.pdbx_seq_one_letter_code
_entity_poly.pdbx_strand_id
1 'polypeptide(L)'
;MRLFCTYALSLVGVIVLSGCTHIQPAEEASSTWYDCGKAGTYEARLTDQKAWISPAKQQQWIEMERARSISGRLYAEGKHNNFLYRPHQARLQLEGNQPTYCRETVAPIGTTAQATPDQPVIWEARGQSPAWQLDMYSDGSLTLKTGQQLRHFSGWRPLEQGMLVKRFKLNGNQAPILTQEHVGCMDPVSGQRWPIRVLLDHNDQEWVGCGRNKPQSIP
;
A
#
# COMPACT_ATOMS: atom_id res chain seq x y z
N MET A 1 0.75 -1.19 -84.00
CA MET A 1 1.75 -1.95 -83.22
C MET A 1 2.06 -1.15 -81.97
N ARG A 2 1.97 -1.76 -80.78
CA ARG A 2 1.72 -1.10 -79.49
C ARG A 2 2.94 -0.36 -78.92
N LEU A 3 2.70 0.82 -78.34
CA LEU A 3 3.60 1.57 -77.47
C LEU A 3 3.87 0.81 -76.16
N PHE A 4 5.09 0.91 -75.63
CA PHE A 4 5.35 0.69 -74.20
C PHE A 4 6.15 1.85 -73.62
N CYS A 5 5.57 2.39 -72.55
CA CYS A 5 5.96 3.54 -71.76
C CYS A 5 6.73 3.01 -70.55
N THR A 6 7.93 3.53 -70.27
CA THR A 6 8.73 3.14 -69.10
C THR A 6 8.69 4.30 -68.10
N TYR A 7 7.96 4.12 -67.01
CA TYR A 7 7.89 5.07 -65.90
C TYR A 7 9.05 4.84 -64.93
N ALA A 8 9.79 5.92 -64.64
CA ALA A 8 10.77 5.98 -63.56
C ALA A 8 10.04 6.09 -62.21
N LEU A 9 10.25 5.13 -61.31
CA LEU A 9 9.79 5.20 -59.93
C LEU A 9 10.77 6.05 -59.11
N SER A 10 10.34 7.24 -58.71
CA SER A 10 10.97 8.02 -57.64
C SER A 10 10.60 7.43 -56.27
N LEU A 11 11.59 6.95 -55.54
CA LEU A 11 11.46 6.56 -54.13
C LEU A 11 11.39 7.81 -53.25
N VAL A 12 10.20 8.12 -52.73
CA VAL A 12 10.01 9.09 -51.65
C VAL A 12 10.23 8.36 -50.32
N GLY A 13 11.34 8.64 -49.66
CA GLY A 13 11.63 8.17 -48.31
C GLY A 13 10.74 8.87 -47.28
N VAL A 14 9.82 8.11 -46.68
CA VAL A 14 9.03 8.55 -45.52
C VAL A 14 9.89 8.33 -44.27
N ILE A 15 10.41 9.41 -43.68
CA ILE A 15 11.04 9.39 -42.36
C ILE A 15 9.92 9.39 -41.32
N VAL A 16 9.60 8.21 -40.78
CA VAL A 16 8.71 8.08 -39.62
C VAL A 16 9.51 8.47 -38.38
N LEU A 17 9.28 9.68 -37.87
CA LEU A 17 9.76 10.10 -36.56
C LEU A 17 9.02 9.30 -35.49
N SER A 18 9.58 8.14 -35.11
CA SER A 18 9.16 7.38 -33.94
C SER A 18 9.50 8.19 -32.68
N GLY A 19 8.59 9.06 -32.26
CA GLY A 19 8.63 9.69 -30.95
C GLY A 19 8.44 8.63 -29.88
N CYS A 20 9.52 8.17 -29.26
CA CYS A 20 9.45 7.40 -28.02
C CYS A 20 8.84 8.31 -26.94
N THR A 21 7.53 8.20 -26.75
CA THR A 21 6.87 8.72 -25.56
C THR A 21 7.41 7.86 -24.41
N HIS A 22 8.39 8.39 -23.69
CA HIS A 22 8.89 7.79 -22.48
C HIS A 22 7.76 7.91 -21.44
N ILE A 23 6.88 6.92 -21.42
CA ILE A 23 5.90 6.77 -20.35
C ILE A 23 6.71 6.44 -19.11
N GLN A 24 7.00 7.47 -18.30
CA GLN A 24 7.56 7.26 -16.97
C GLN A 24 6.53 6.46 -16.16
N PRO A 25 6.91 5.32 -15.56
CA PRO A 25 6.04 4.60 -14.66
C PRO A 25 5.53 5.55 -13.58
N ALA A 26 4.21 5.56 -13.34
CA ALA A 26 3.64 6.32 -12.24
C ALA A 26 4.33 5.88 -10.94
N GLU A 27 4.92 6.83 -10.22
CA GLU A 27 5.66 6.56 -9.01
C GLU A 27 4.71 6.03 -7.93
N GLU A 28 4.92 4.78 -7.51
CA GLU A 28 4.01 4.08 -6.61
C GLU A 28 4.18 4.60 -5.17
N ALA A 29 3.13 5.22 -4.62
CA ALA A 29 3.17 5.75 -3.27
C ALA A 29 3.06 4.62 -2.22
N SER A 30 4.03 4.53 -1.32
CA SER A 30 3.96 3.63 -0.16
C SER A 30 3.06 4.22 0.93
N SER A 31 2.04 3.48 1.38
CA SER A 31 1.20 3.88 2.52
C SER A 31 1.70 3.24 3.82
N THR A 32 1.76 4.03 4.91
CA THR A 32 2.22 3.60 6.23
C THR A 32 1.47 4.39 7.32
N TRP A 33 1.09 3.71 8.40
CA TRP A 33 0.40 4.32 9.54
C TRP A 33 1.39 4.67 10.65
N TYR A 34 1.14 5.78 11.35
CA TYR A 34 1.99 6.27 12.43
C TYR A 34 1.16 6.65 13.66
N ASP A 35 1.53 6.12 14.83
CA ASP A 35 1.01 6.57 16.13
C ASP A 35 1.91 7.69 16.68
N CYS A 36 1.33 8.87 16.84
CA CYS A 36 1.98 10.07 17.37
C CYS A 36 1.52 10.37 18.83
N GLY A 37 1.01 9.38 19.56
CA GLY A 37 0.60 9.52 20.95
C GLY A 37 -0.59 10.46 21.12
N LYS A 38 -0.43 11.56 21.87
CA LYS A 38 -1.51 12.52 22.11
C LYS A 38 -2.00 13.23 20.84
N ALA A 39 -1.16 13.32 19.81
CA ALA A 39 -1.54 13.87 18.52
C ALA A 39 -2.43 12.91 17.71
N GLY A 40 -2.52 11.64 18.11
CA GLY A 40 -3.33 10.62 17.44
C GLY A 40 -2.58 9.85 16.36
N THR A 41 -3.34 9.13 15.55
CA THR A 41 -2.81 8.28 14.47
C THR A 41 -2.96 8.95 13.11
N TYR A 42 -1.92 8.85 12.29
CA TYR A 42 -1.84 9.43 10.96
C TYR A 42 -1.51 8.38 9.91
N GLU A 43 -2.12 8.49 8.74
CA GLU A 43 -1.68 7.81 7.53
C GLU A 43 -0.68 8.71 6.80
N ALA A 44 0.42 8.13 6.31
CA ALA A 44 1.36 8.78 5.43
C ALA A 44 1.49 8.00 4.12
N ARG A 45 1.29 8.68 2.99
CA ARG A 45 1.54 8.15 1.65
C ARG A 45 2.77 8.84 1.08
N LEU A 46 3.80 8.07 0.70
CA LEU A 46 5.12 8.60 0.37
C LEU A 46 5.57 8.14 -1.01
N THR A 47 5.99 9.11 -1.82
CA THR A 47 6.88 8.93 -2.98
C THR A 47 8.26 9.51 -2.65
N ASP A 48 9.19 9.51 -3.59
CA ASP A 48 10.49 10.14 -3.41
C ASP A 48 10.39 11.67 -3.35
N GLN A 49 9.40 12.25 -4.04
CA GLN A 49 9.22 13.70 -4.17
C GLN A 49 8.10 14.27 -3.29
N LYS A 50 7.09 13.49 -2.92
CA LYS A 50 5.91 13.98 -2.20
C LYS A 50 5.55 13.10 -1.02
N ALA A 51 4.87 13.72 -0.06
CA ALA A 51 4.19 13.03 1.02
C ALA A 51 2.78 13.59 1.16
N TRP A 52 1.80 12.72 1.37
CA TRP A 52 0.47 13.09 1.81
C TRP A 52 0.26 12.56 3.22
N ILE A 53 -0.11 13.43 4.16
CA ILE A 53 -0.33 13.08 5.57
C ILE A 53 -1.79 13.35 5.93
N SER A 54 -2.47 12.39 6.56
CA SER A 54 -3.86 12.57 7.01
C SER A 54 -4.11 11.99 8.40
N PRO A 55 -4.88 12.67 9.28
CA PRO A 55 -5.38 12.08 10.51
C PRO A 55 -6.34 10.92 10.20
N ALA A 56 -6.21 9.81 10.93
CA ALA A 56 -7.00 8.59 10.72
C ALA A 56 -8.53 8.80 10.71
N LYS A 57 -9.02 9.83 11.41
CA LYS A 57 -10.46 10.09 11.59
C LYS A 57 -11.05 11.11 10.63
N GLN A 58 -10.23 11.87 9.90
CA GLN A 58 -10.69 13.09 9.21
C GLN A 58 -10.46 13.06 7.70
N GLN A 59 -9.67 12.11 7.16
CA GLN A 59 -9.37 11.95 5.72
C GLN A 59 -8.99 13.25 4.97
N GLN A 60 -8.55 14.28 5.71
CA GLN A 60 -8.01 15.51 5.14
C GLN A 60 -6.52 15.31 4.89
N TRP A 61 -6.12 15.40 3.63
CA TRP A 61 -4.74 15.17 3.20
C TRP A 61 -3.97 16.48 3.12
N ILE A 62 -2.81 16.50 3.76
CA ILE A 62 -1.84 17.58 3.64
C ILE A 62 -0.74 17.08 2.71
N GLU A 63 -0.68 17.67 1.52
CA GLU A 63 0.39 17.42 0.56
C GLU A 63 1.65 18.22 0.94
N MET A 64 2.79 17.56 0.87
CA MET A 64 4.09 18.11 1.23
C MET A 64 5.14 17.75 0.17
N GLU A 65 5.99 18.72 -0.15
CA GLU A 65 7.08 18.57 -1.13
C GLU A 65 8.36 18.10 -0.43
N ARG A 66 9.20 17.35 -1.14
CA ARG A 66 10.49 16.89 -0.61
C ARG A 66 11.42 18.08 -0.34
N ALA A 67 11.86 18.19 0.90
CA ALA A 67 12.82 19.19 1.35
C ALA A 67 14.19 18.56 1.67
N ARG A 68 15.22 19.41 1.71
CA ARG A 68 16.59 18.98 2.06
C ARG A 68 16.65 18.60 3.54
N SER A 69 17.31 17.48 3.83
CA SER A 69 17.60 17.01 5.19
C SER A 69 18.95 16.33 5.24
N ILE A 70 19.61 16.43 6.40
CA ILE A 70 20.89 15.78 6.69
C ILE A 70 20.68 14.31 7.11
N SER A 71 19.48 13.96 7.57
CA SER A 71 19.13 12.57 7.92
C SER A 71 17.67 12.27 7.61
N GLY A 72 17.40 11.17 6.92
CA GLY A 72 16.04 10.77 6.53
C GLY A 72 15.45 11.58 5.37
N ARG A 73 14.17 11.31 5.09
CA ARG A 73 13.41 12.00 4.03
C ARG A 73 12.51 13.05 4.68
N LEU A 74 12.82 14.32 4.48
CA LEU A 74 12.00 15.43 4.98
C LEU A 74 11.05 15.88 3.89
N TYR A 75 9.78 16.03 4.25
CA TYR A 75 8.75 16.64 3.42
C TYR A 75 8.21 17.86 4.17
N ALA A 76 7.93 18.94 3.45
CA ALA A 76 7.47 20.19 4.04
C ALA A 76 6.39 20.86 3.18
N GLU A 77 5.47 21.53 3.86
CA GLU A 77 4.55 22.50 3.28
C GLU A 77 4.71 23.81 4.07
N GLY A 78 5.26 24.83 3.39
CA GLY A 78 5.60 26.10 4.00
C GLY A 78 6.60 25.99 5.17
N LYS A 79 6.36 26.78 6.22
CA LYS A 79 7.21 26.82 7.44
C LYS A 79 6.60 26.04 8.63
N HIS A 80 5.36 25.58 8.50
CA HIS A 80 4.54 25.14 9.62
C HIS A 80 4.24 23.64 9.61
N ASN A 81 4.34 23.01 8.44
CA ASN A 81 4.06 21.60 8.25
C ASN A 81 5.34 20.88 7.82
N ASN A 82 5.79 19.93 8.64
CA ASN A 82 6.98 19.14 8.37
C ASN A 82 6.74 17.68 8.72
N PHE A 83 7.10 16.77 7.82
CA PHE A 83 7.12 15.34 8.05
C PHE A 83 8.51 14.78 7.76
N LEU A 84 9.21 14.36 8.80
CA LEU A 84 10.50 13.71 8.67
C LEU A 84 10.34 12.20 8.79
N TYR A 85 10.48 11.50 7.67
CA TYR A 85 10.44 10.06 7.59
C TYR A 85 11.82 9.43 7.85
N ARG A 86 11.81 8.38 8.67
CA ARG A 86 12.88 7.39 8.83
C ARG A 86 12.25 5.99 8.82
N PRO A 87 13.00 4.93 8.53
CA PRO A 87 12.48 3.57 8.69
C PRO A 87 11.88 3.39 10.09
N HIS A 88 10.62 2.95 10.17
CA HIS A 88 9.86 2.66 11.40
C HIS A 88 9.53 3.85 12.33
N GLN A 89 9.96 5.07 11.98
CA GLN A 89 9.79 6.24 12.83
C GLN A 89 9.56 7.49 11.99
N ALA A 90 8.75 8.41 12.51
CA ALA A 90 8.60 9.71 11.91
C ALA A 90 8.68 10.81 12.95
N ARG A 91 8.90 12.04 12.50
CA ARG A 91 8.64 13.24 13.28
C ARG A 91 7.67 14.11 12.51
N LEU A 92 6.52 14.38 13.10
CA LEU A 92 5.44 15.14 12.50
C LEU A 92 5.29 16.48 13.20
N GLN A 93 5.17 17.53 12.42
CA GLN A 93 4.82 18.87 12.86
C GLN A 93 3.72 19.37 11.93
N LEU A 94 2.58 19.76 12.48
CA LEU A 94 1.46 20.32 11.72
C LEU A 94 1.02 21.63 12.34
N GLU A 95 0.63 22.59 11.50
CA GLU A 95 0.06 23.89 11.88
C GLU A 95 0.94 24.68 12.85
N GLY A 96 2.26 24.50 12.77
CA GLY A 96 3.21 25.18 13.66
C GLY A 96 3.24 24.66 15.10
N ASN A 97 2.55 23.55 15.39
CA ASN A 97 2.61 22.88 16.69
C ASN A 97 4.03 22.37 17.00
N GLN A 98 4.24 21.92 18.25
CA GLN A 98 5.51 21.28 18.62
C GLN A 98 5.69 19.97 17.84
N PRO A 99 6.90 19.70 17.30
CA PRO A 99 7.18 18.44 16.62
C PRO A 99 6.95 17.24 17.55
N THR A 100 6.20 16.26 17.06
CA THR A 100 5.89 15.03 17.79
C THR A 100 6.58 13.84 17.12
N TYR A 101 7.13 12.94 17.94
CA TYR A 101 7.71 11.70 17.45
C TYR A 101 6.61 10.65 17.27
N CYS A 102 6.58 10.05 16.10
CA CYS A 102 5.63 9.02 15.75
C CYS A 102 6.34 7.70 15.49
N ARG A 103 5.68 6.60 15.85
CA ARG A 103 6.16 5.25 15.56
C ARG A 103 5.27 4.64 14.51
N GLU A 104 5.87 3.92 13.58
CA GLU A 104 5.11 3.12 12.63
C GLU A 104 4.17 2.19 13.40
N THR A 105 2.90 2.18 13.01
CA THR A 105 1.85 1.35 13.57
C THR A 105 1.04 0.71 12.45
N VAL A 106 0.02 -0.04 12.81
CA VAL A 106 -0.98 -0.59 11.91
C VAL A 106 -2.19 0.33 11.86
N ALA A 107 -2.99 0.22 10.80
CA ALA A 107 -4.21 1.02 10.67
C ALA A 107 -5.09 0.88 11.94
N PRO A 108 -5.62 1.99 12.50
CA PRO A 108 -6.56 1.94 13.61
C PRO A 108 -7.78 1.09 13.29
N ILE A 109 -8.23 0.32 14.29
CA ILE A 109 -9.41 -0.52 14.19
C ILE A 109 -10.64 0.37 14.37
N GLY A 110 -11.59 0.32 13.44
CA GLY A 110 -12.86 1.06 13.54
C GLY A 110 -12.87 2.45 12.88
N THR A 111 -11.94 2.74 11.97
CA THR A 111 -12.00 3.90 11.07
C THR A 111 -12.53 3.50 9.68
N THR A 112 -13.68 2.84 9.59
CA THR A 112 -14.94 3.36 8.99
C THR A 112 -16.03 2.28 8.97
N ALA A 113 -17.27 2.75 8.83
CA ALA A 113 -18.50 1.98 8.76
C ALA A 113 -18.57 1.02 7.56
N GLN A 114 -19.41 -0.02 7.72
CA GLN A 114 -19.93 -0.96 6.72
C GLN A 114 -19.21 -1.03 5.36
N ALA A 115 -18.51 -2.14 5.17
CA ALA A 115 -17.99 -2.62 3.89
C ALA A 115 -18.97 -2.35 2.74
N THR A 116 -18.61 -1.41 1.88
CA THR A 116 -19.25 -1.14 0.59
C THR A 116 -18.31 -1.64 -0.53
N PRO A 117 -18.82 -2.10 -1.67
CA PRO A 117 -18.02 -2.59 -2.80
C PRO A 117 -17.03 -1.58 -3.41
N ASP A 118 -17.12 -0.30 -3.03
CA ASP A 118 -16.32 0.80 -3.57
C ASP A 118 -15.06 1.13 -2.74
N GLN A 119 -14.76 0.35 -1.70
CA GLN A 119 -13.58 0.58 -0.86
C GLN A 119 -12.34 -0.05 -1.51
N PRO A 120 -11.23 0.69 -1.68
CA PRO A 120 -10.00 0.13 -2.23
C PRO A 120 -9.42 -0.92 -1.28
N VAL A 121 -9.02 -2.07 -1.85
CA VAL A 121 -8.17 -3.04 -1.13
C VAL A 121 -6.83 -2.37 -0.88
N ILE A 122 -6.42 -2.28 0.38
CA ILE A 122 -5.18 -1.62 0.81
C ILE A 122 -4.07 -2.62 1.10
N TRP A 123 -4.43 -3.88 1.36
CA TRP A 123 -3.49 -4.96 1.60
C TRP A 123 -4.12 -6.27 1.15
N GLU A 124 -3.31 -7.12 0.53
CA GLU A 124 -3.72 -8.44 0.09
C GLU A 124 -2.73 -9.49 0.58
N ALA A 125 -3.24 -10.69 0.86
CA ALA A 125 -2.44 -11.89 1.05
C ALA A 125 -3.05 -13.09 0.36
N ARG A 126 -2.19 -14.04 -0.06
CA ARG A 126 -2.63 -15.28 -0.69
C ARG A 126 -1.70 -16.45 -0.40
N GLY A 127 -2.26 -17.65 -0.42
CA GLY A 127 -1.54 -18.92 -0.29
C GLY A 127 -2.11 -20.00 -1.20
N GLN A 128 -1.37 -21.09 -1.38
CA GLN A 128 -1.70 -22.16 -2.35
C GLN A 128 -2.11 -23.51 -1.74
N SER A 129 -1.80 -23.80 -0.49
CA SER A 129 -2.10 -25.10 0.13
C SER A 129 -2.66 -24.93 1.54
N PRO A 130 -4.00 -24.83 1.71
CA PRO A 130 -5.02 -24.74 0.65
C PRO A 130 -4.95 -23.39 -0.10
N ALA A 131 -5.65 -23.27 -1.24
CA ALA A 131 -5.74 -21.99 -1.95
C ALA A 131 -6.63 -21.01 -1.18
N TRP A 132 -6.08 -19.85 -0.81
CA TRP A 132 -6.80 -18.80 -0.09
C TRP A 132 -6.33 -17.40 -0.48
N GLN A 133 -7.21 -16.44 -0.30
CA GLN A 133 -6.93 -15.01 -0.47
C GLN A 133 -7.57 -14.23 0.68
N LEU A 134 -6.83 -13.28 1.24
CA LEU A 134 -7.28 -12.37 2.29
C LEU A 134 -7.08 -10.94 1.80
N ASP A 135 -8.17 -10.20 1.64
CA ASP A 135 -8.12 -8.79 1.28
C ASP A 135 -8.52 -7.94 2.49
N MET A 136 -7.78 -6.87 2.73
CA MET A 136 -8.08 -5.86 3.73
C MET A 136 -8.44 -4.55 3.02
N TYR A 137 -9.57 -3.98 3.42
CA TYR A 137 -10.10 -2.75 2.85
C TYR A 137 -9.72 -1.54 3.71
N SER A 138 -9.83 -0.35 3.13
CA SER A 138 -9.52 0.93 3.80
C SER A 138 -10.35 1.18 5.06
N ASP A 139 -11.54 0.57 5.19
CA ASP A 139 -12.39 0.66 6.38
C ASP A 139 -11.97 -0.28 7.52
N GLY A 140 -10.95 -1.11 7.28
CA GLY A 140 -10.44 -2.10 8.21
C GLY A 140 -11.18 -3.44 8.18
N SER A 141 -12.23 -3.59 7.36
CA SER A 141 -12.87 -4.87 7.11
C SER A 141 -11.95 -5.82 6.35
N LEU A 142 -12.20 -7.13 6.48
CA LEU A 142 -11.47 -8.14 5.72
C LEU A 142 -12.39 -9.15 5.05
N THR A 143 -11.96 -9.67 3.91
CA THR A 143 -12.58 -10.80 3.21
C THR A 143 -11.58 -11.95 3.08
N LEU A 144 -11.95 -13.14 3.56
CA LEU A 144 -11.19 -14.37 3.36
C LEU A 144 -11.93 -15.26 2.37
N LYS A 145 -11.29 -15.50 1.22
CA LYS A 145 -11.77 -16.42 0.20
C LYS A 145 -11.01 -17.73 0.28
N THR A 146 -11.72 -18.85 0.34
CA THR A 146 -11.18 -20.22 0.37
C THR A 146 -11.99 -21.11 -0.57
N GLY A 147 -11.44 -21.40 -1.75
CA GLY A 147 -12.21 -22.03 -2.82
C GLY A 147 -13.46 -21.23 -3.18
N GLN A 148 -14.65 -21.78 -2.91
CA GLN A 148 -15.95 -21.12 -3.11
C GLN A 148 -16.48 -20.39 -1.87
N GLN A 149 -15.86 -20.59 -0.70
CA GLN A 149 -16.30 -19.94 0.53
C GLN A 149 -15.73 -18.54 0.63
N LEU A 150 -16.60 -17.58 0.96
CA LEU A 150 -16.23 -16.20 1.27
C LEU A 150 -16.67 -15.89 2.70
N ARG A 151 -15.73 -15.44 3.53
CA ARG A 151 -15.99 -15.02 4.91
C ARG A 151 -15.65 -13.55 5.07
N HIS A 152 -16.51 -12.84 5.79
CA HIS A 152 -16.35 -11.42 6.09
C HIS A 152 -15.99 -11.25 7.56
N PHE A 153 -15.02 -10.39 7.84
CA PHE A 153 -14.63 -9.99 9.17
C PHE A 153 -14.79 -8.49 9.29
N SER A 154 -15.45 -8.03 10.36
CA SER A 154 -15.74 -6.61 10.59
C SER A 154 -14.52 -5.81 11.07
N GLY A 155 -13.39 -6.49 11.27
CA GLY A 155 -12.16 -5.88 11.74
C GLY A 155 -11.25 -6.93 12.34
N TRP A 156 -10.29 -6.44 13.11
CA TRP A 156 -9.26 -7.24 13.76
C TRP A 156 -8.77 -6.51 15.00
N ARG A 157 -7.98 -7.17 15.84
CA ARG A 157 -7.29 -6.56 16.98
C ARG A 157 -5.87 -7.09 17.13
N PRO A 158 -4.89 -6.25 17.50
CA PRO A 158 -3.55 -6.71 17.73
C PRO A 158 -3.50 -7.66 18.93
N LEU A 159 -2.69 -8.70 18.79
CA LEU A 159 -2.24 -9.58 19.86
C LEU A 159 -0.77 -9.31 20.16
N GLU A 160 0.03 -9.04 19.13
CA GLU A 160 1.46 -8.78 19.23
C GLU A 160 1.89 -7.77 18.15
N GLN A 161 2.75 -6.82 18.49
CA GLN A 161 3.23 -5.76 17.59
C GLN A 161 4.74 -5.62 17.67
N GLY A 162 5.46 -6.66 17.25
CA GLY A 162 6.90 -6.62 17.07
C GLY A 162 7.31 -5.94 15.76
N MET A 163 8.60 -5.62 15.66
CA MET A 163 9.19 -5.03 14.44
C MET A 163 9.16 -6.02 13.26
N LEU A 164 9.48 -7.28 13.51
CA LEU A 164 9.54 -8.33 12.49
C LEU A 164 8.27 -9.18 12.42
N VAL A 165 7.56 -9.32 13.54
CA VAL A 165 6.39 -10.18 13.66
C VAL A 165 5.24 -9.40 14.26
N LYS A 166 4.10 -9.42 13.59
CA LYS A 166 2.85 -8.84 14.06
C LYS A 166 1.77 -9.92 14.08
N ARG A 167 0.98 -9.97 15.15
CA ARG A 167 -0.11 -10.95 15.30
C ARG A 167 -1.42 -10.22 15.56
N PHE A 168 -2.47 -10.68 14.89
CA PHE A 168 -3.80 -10.09 14.94
C PHE A 168 -4.85 -11.18 15.13
N LYS A 169 -5.87 -10.92 15.94
CA LYS A 169 -7.09 -11.73 15.98
C LYS A 169 -8.14 -11.04 15.12
N LEU A 170 -8.70 -11.73 14.13
CA LEU A 170 -9.81 -11.15 13.38
C LEU A 170 -11.07 -11.09 14.26
N ASN A 171 -12.05 -10.26 13.89
CA ASN A 171 -13.32 -10.15 14.60
C ASN A 171 -14.38 -11.01 13.91
N GLY A 172 -14.97 -11.96 14.64
CA GLY A 172 -16.02 -12.84 14.15
C GLY A 172 -16.11 -14.17 14.91
N ASN A 173 -17.15 -14.95 14.64
CA ASN A 173 -17.25 -16.32 15.15
C ASN A 173 -16.17 -17.19 14.49
N GLN A 174 -15.46 -17.99 15.29
CA GLN A 174 -14.29 -18.79 14.84
C GLN A 174 -13.22 -17.92 14.15
N ALA A 175 -13.01 -16.70 14.64
CA ALA A 175 -12.08 -15.79 13.98
C ALA A 175 -10.65 -16.32 13.95
N PRO A 176 -9.97 -16.27 12.80
CA PRO A 176 -8.59 -16.75 12.70
C PRO A 176 -7.60 -15.79 13.37
N ILE A 177 -6.40 -16.31 13.64
CA ILE A 177 -5.23 -15.51 14.02
C ILE A 177 -4.40 -15.29 12.75
N LEU A 178 -4.16 -14.02 12.43
CA LEU A 178 -3.30 -13.59 11.35
C LEU A 178 -1.94 -13.20 11.91
N THR A 179 -0.88 -13.87 11.45
CA THR A 179 0.51 -13.50 11.74
C THR A 179 1.17 -12.97 10.48
N GLN A 180 1.82 -11.82 10.59
CA GLN A 180 2.60 -11.18 9.54
C GLN A 180 4.07 -11.18 9.94
N GLU A 181 4.92 -11.81 9.14
CA GLU A 181 6.36 -11.84 9.29
C GLU A 181 7.01 -11.00 8.19
N HIS A 182 7.70 -9.91 8.56
CA HIS A 182 8.37 -8.98 7.66
C HIS A 182 9.75 -9.52 7.21
N VAL A 183 9.78 -10.74 6.69
CA VAL A 183 10.99 -11.48 6.28
C VAL A 183 11.12 -11.66 4.77
N GLY A 184 10.14 -11.17 4.00
CA GLY A 184 10.01 -11.45 2.58
C GLY A 184 9.44 -12.86 2.30
N CYS A 185 8.76 -13.00 1.17
CA CYS A 185 8.07 -14.21 0.78
C CYS A 185 8.07 -14.33 -0.76
N MET A 186 8.25 -15.53 -1.30
CA MET A 186 8.09 -15.75 -2.74
C MET A 186 6.68 -16.22 -2.97
N ASP A 187 5.86 -15.40 -3.63
CA ASP A 187 4.48 -15.75 -3.89
C ASP A 187 4.43 -17.00 -4.78
N PRO A 188 3.83 -18.10 -4.30
CA PRO A 188 3.89 -19.36 -5.03
C PRO A 188 3.06 -19.32 -6.32
N VAL A 189 2.17 -18.33 -6.48
CA VAL A 189 1.31 -18.17 -7.67
C VAL A 189 2.04 -17.45 -8.80
N SER A 190 2.63 -16.29 -8.55
CA SER A 190 3.28 -15.49 -9.59
C SER A 190 4.81 -15.61 -9.61
N GLY A 191 5.41 -16.23 -8.59
CA GLY A 191 6.87 -16.23 -8.39
C GLY A 191 7.42 -14.85 -8.00
N GLN A 192 6.57 -13.86 -7.74
CA GLN A 192 6.99 -12.51 -7.36
C GLN A 192 7.40 -12.48 -5.89
N ARG A 193 8.48 -11.74 -5.57
CA ARG A 193 8.85 -11.46 -4.18
C ARG A 193 7.89 -10.46 -3.55
N TRP A 194 7.26 -10.86 -2.46
CA TRP A 194 6.39 -10.04 -1.62
C TRP A 194 7.09 -9.75 -0.29
N PRO A 195 6.82 -8.61 0.36
CA PRO A 195 7.57 -8.19 1.54
C PRO A 195 7.21 -8.96 2.82
N ILE A 196 6.02 -9.58 2.87
CA ILE A 196 5.48 -10.17 4.10
C ILE A 196 5.18 -11.65 3.85
N ARG A 197 5.62 -12.51 4.77
CA ARG A 197 5.09 -13.88 4.92
C ARG A 197 3.91 -13.86 5.87
N VAL A 198 2.86 -14.59 5.53
CA VAL A 198 1.60 -14.61 6.26
C VAL A 198 1.33 -16.02 6.76
N LEU A 199 0.96 -16.14 8.04
CA LEU A 199 0.42 -17.36 8.64
C LEU A 199 -1.02 -17.05 9.08
N LEU A 200 -1.97 -17.87 8.67
CA LEU A 200 -3.36 -17.74 9.07
C LEU A 200 -3.78 -19.02 9.80
N ASP A 201 -3.99 -18.91 11.10
CA ASP A 201 -4.49 -20.01 11.93
C ASP A 201 -6.02 -19.94 11.99
N HIS A 202 -6.68 -20.91 11.36
CA HIS A 202 -8.13 -21.00 11.24
C HIS A 202 -8.59 -22.45 11.45
N ASN A 203 -9.43 -22.69 12.46
CA ASN A 203 -9.96 -24.02 12.81
C ASN A 203 -8.86 -25.08 12.99
N ASP A 204 -7.83 -24.76 13.78
CA ASP A 204 -6.68 -25.62 14.07
C ASP A 204 -5.84 -26.01 12.83
N GLN A 205 -6.00 -25.26 11.73
CA GLN A 205 -5.16 -25.36 10.54
C GLN A 205 -4.39 -24.07 10.34
N GLU A 206 -3.07 -24.20 10.21
CA GLU A 206 -2.21 -23.11 9.80
C GLU A 206 -2.11 -23.08 8.27
N TRP A 207 -2.45 -21.94 7.67
CA TRP A 207 -2.27 -21.70 6.26
C TRP A 207 -1.16 -20.68 6.03
N VAL A 208 -0.25 -20.99 5.11
CA VAL A 208 0.91 -20.16 4.81
C VAL A 208 0.72 -19.47 3.47
N GLY A 209 1.15 -18.21 3.39
CA GLY A 209 1.06 -17.40 2.19
C GLY A 209 1.98 -16.20 2.21
N CYS A 210 1.85 -15.35 1.20
CA CYS A 210 2.55 -14.08 1.11
C CYS A 210 1.55 -12.92 1.19
N GLY A 211 1.96 -11.79 1.77
CA GLY A 211 1.19 -10.55 1.83
C GLY A 211 1.93 -9.32 1.31
N ARG A 212 1.18 -8.32 0.86
CA ARG A 212 1.70 -7.01 0.45
C ARG A 212 0.64 -5.92 0.58
N ASN A 213 1.08 -4.69 0.74
CA ASN A 213 0.20 -3.53 0.52
C ASN A 213 -0.16 -3.46 -0.95
N LYS A 214 -1.40 -3.07 -1.25
CA LYS A 214 -1.79 -2.71 -2.61
C LYS A 214 -1.42 -1.25 -2.87
N PRO A 215 -0.83 -0.93 -4.03
CA PRO A 215 -0.80 0.45 -4.49
C PRO A 215 -2.22 0.99 -4.53
N GLN A 216 -2.47 2.06 -3.79
CA GLN A 216 -3.66 2.86 -4.02
C GLN A 216 -3.40 3.72 -5.24
N SER A 217 -4.28 3.66 -6.23
CA SER A 217 -4.30 4.61 -7.33
C SER A 217 -4.44 6.01 -6.73
N ILE A 218 -3.41 6.83 -6.93
CA ILE A 218 -3.39 8.24 -6.55
C ILE A 218 -4.46 8.93 -7.42
N PRO A 219 -5.43 9.66 -6.85
CA PRO A 219 -6.30 10.54 -7.63
C PRO A 219 -5.51 11.70 -8.26
#